data_AF-A0A974DSE7-F1
#
_entry.id   AF-A0A974DSE7-F1
#
_cell.length_a   1.000
_cell.length_b   1.000
_cell.length_c   1.000
_cell.angle_alpha   90.00
_cell.angle_beta   90.00
_cell.angle_gamma   90.00
#
_symmetry.space_group_name_H-M   'P 1'
#
loop_
_entity.id
_entity.type
_entity.pdbx_description
1 polymer ?
#
loop_
_entity_poly.entity_id
_entity_poly.type
_entity_poly.pdbx_seq_one_letter_code
_entity_poly.pdbx_strand_id
1 'polypeptide(L)'
;MVSYRKGRTIGSLVTSSNLRIKKKAKETFLGVKLKGMYPCLNCTQCPFVYKGKQFVRPLTGHSVQLRDYYTCISKFVIYVLICPCGLIYIGETRQMVKSRISQHRSAINLDKTLLPVSKEHRLEIVVLGHFLASIYL
;
A
#
# COMPACT_ATOMS: atom_id res chain seq x y z
N MET A 1 10.26 -19.11 60.41
CA MET A 1 10.23 -19.13 58.94
C MET A 1 8.78 -19.41 58.52
N VAL A 2 8.05 -18.40 58.04
CA VAL A 2 6.62 -18.53 57.70
C VAL A 2 6.50 -18.57 56.18
N SER A 3 6.04 -19.68 55.60
CA SER A 3 5.76 -19.76 54.17
C SER A 3 4.28 -19.47 53.92
N TYR A 4 3.97 -18.52 53.03
CA TYR A 4 2.60 -18.31 52.57
C TYR A 4 2.29 -19.24 51.39
N ARG A 5 1.10 -19.86 51.37
CA ARG A 5 0.59 -20.58 50.19
C ARG A 5 -0.23 -19.62 49.34
N LYS A 6 0.12 -19.49 48.07
CA LYS A 6 -0.60 -18.67 47.10
C LYS A 6 -2.00 -19.25 46.85
N GLY A 7 -3.04 -18.45 47.07
CA GLY A 7 -4.43 -18.82 46.83
C GLY A 7 -4.71 -19.07 45.34
N ARG A 8 -5.61 -20.01 45.05
CA ARG A 8 -6.06 -20.28 43.67
C ARG A 8 -6.88 -19.10 43.17
N THR A 9 -6.46 -18.51 42.06
CA THR A 9 -7.22 -17.47 41.36
C THR A 9 -8.03 -18.12 40.24
N ILE A 10 -9.07 -17.44 39.74
CA ILE A 10 -9.82 -17.91 38.57
C ILE A 10 -8.89 -18.17 37.38
N GLY A 11 -7.85 -17.35 37.22
CA GLY A 11 -6.81 -17.56 36.21
C GLY A 11 -6.06 -18.90 36.33
N SER A 12 -5.95 -19.46 37.53
CA SER A 12 -5.33 -20.78 37.76
C SER A 12 -6.27 -21.96 37.48
N LEU A 13 -7.56 -21.71 37.28
CA LEU A 13 -8.58 -22.72 36.98
C LEU A 13 -8.92 -22.80 35.48
N VAL A 14 -8.49 -21.81 34.69
CA VAL A 14 -8.77 -21.75 33.25
C VAL A 14 -7.56 -22.23 32.45
N THR A 15 -7.77 -23.23 31.59
CA THR A 15 -6.76 -23.63 30.59
C THR A 15 -6.80 -22.66 29.43
N SER A 16 -5.62 -22.16 29.01
CA SER A 16 -5.49 -21.35 27.80
C SER A 16 -6.09 -22.10 26.60
N SER A 17 -7.19 -21.59 26.05
CA SER A 17 -7.75 -22.12 24.82
C SER A 17 -6.92 -21.61 23.65
N ASN A 18 -6.11 -22.51 23.05
CA ASN A 18 -5.37 -22.26 21.81
C ASN A 18 -6.33 -22.22 20.61
N LEU A 19 -7.34 -21.34 20.67
CA LEU A 19 -8.19 -21.08 19.52
C LEU A 19 -7.39 -20.23 18.55
N ARG A 20 -7.12 -20.78 17.36
CA ARG A 20 -6.66 -20.01 16.20
C ARG A 20 -7.79 -19.08 15.77
N ILE A 21 -8.00 -17.99 16.51
CA ILE A 21 -8.92 -16.93 16.13
C ILE A 21 -8.33 -16.35 14.85
N LYS A 22 -8.92 -16.68 13.69
CA LYS A 22 -8.66 -15.94 12.45
C LYS A 22 -8.89 -14.47 12.81
N LYS A 23 -7.85 -13.64 12.78
CA LYS A 23 -7.94 -12.21 13.07
C LYS A 23 -8.91 -11.61 12.04
N LYS A 24 -10.22 -11.57 12.36
CA LYS A 24 -11.19 -10.78 11.60
C LYS A 24 -10.69 -9.35 11.62
N ALA A 25 -10.82 -8.66 10.49
CA ALA A 25 -10.52 -7.23 10.42
C ALA A 25 -11.23 -6.55 11.60
N LYS A 26 -10.47 -5.88 12.46
CA LYS A 26 -11.04 -5.17 13.61
C LYS A 26 -11.95 -4.09 13.05
N GLU A 27 -13.26 -4.32 13.10
CA GLU A 27 -14.28 -3.27 12.97
C GLU A 27 -13.94 -2.23 14.05
N THR A 28 -13.45 -1.06 13.64
CA THR A 28 -13.32 0.07 14.55
C THR A 28 -14.69 0.71 14.73
N PHE A 29 -14.90 1.47 15.81
CA PHE A 29 -16.14 2.26 16.01
C PHE A 29 -16.50 3.15 14.80
N LEU A 30 -15.49 3.54 14.01
CA LEU A 30 -15.60 4.31 12.77
C LEU A 30 -15.83 3.44 11.50
N GLY A 31 -16.13 2.15 11.65
CA GLY A 31 -16.38 1.21 10.56
C GLY A 31 -15.13 0.54 9.99
N VAL A 32 -15.31 -0.14 8.85
CA VAL A 32 -14.27 -0.87 8.11
C VAL A 32 -13.24 0.12 7.56
N LYS A 33 -11.94 -0.18 7.75
CA LYS A 33 -10.86 0.57 7.09
C LYS A 33 -11.06 0.57 5.58
N LEU A 34 -11.23 1.76 5.01
CA LEU A 34 -11.27 1.94 3.57
C LEU A 34 -9.93 1.51 2.97
N LYS A 35 -10.00 0.70 1.92
CA LYS A 35 -8.84 0.29 1.12
C LYS A 35 -8.93 0.92 -0.25
N GLY A 36 -7.78 1.22 -0.84
CA GLY A 36 -7.71 1.84 -2.16
C GLY A 36 -6.91 3.12 -2.18
N MET A 37 -6.79 3.69 -3.37
CA MET A 37 -6.15 4.98 -3.62
C MET A 37 -7.21 6.07 -3.78
N TYR A 38 -7.10 7.12 -2.98
CA TYR A 38 -8.09 8.20 -2.89
C TYR A 38 -7.49 9.56 -3.26
N PRO A 39 -8.26 10.45 -3.89
CA PRO A 39 -7.80 11.77 -4.27
C PRO A 39 -7.55 12.65 -3.03
N CYS A 40 -6.57 13.55 -3.14
CA CYS A 40 -6.35 14.61 -2.18
C CYS A 40 -7.10 15.89 -2.62
N LEU A 41 -7.50 16.73 -1.66
CA LEU A 41 -8.28 17.94 -1.91
C LEU A 41 -7.61 18.94 -2.88
N ASN A 42 -6.31 19.22 -2.72
CA ASN A 42 -5.60 20.22 -3.53
C ASN A 42 -4.22 19.74 -3.97
N CYS A 43 -4.17 18.65 -4.73
CA CYS A 43 -2.92 18.06 -5.19
C CYS A 43 -2.83 18.01 -6.72
N THR A 44 -1.83 18.70 -7.27
CA THR A 44 -1.54 18.76 -8.71
C THR A 44 -1.19 17.40 -9.33
N GLN A 45 -0.77 16.43 -8.52
CA GLN A 45 -0.37 15.10 -8.98
C GLN A 45 -1.52 14.07 -8.93
N CYS A 46 -2.65 14.38 -8.28
CA CYS A 46 -3.81 13.48 -8.21
C CYS A 46 -4.42 13.06 -9.56
N PRO A 47 -4.38 13.88 -10.64
CA PRO A 47 -4.86 13.44 -11.95
C PRO A 47 -4.06 12.30 -12.56
N PHE A 48 -2.81 12.10 -12.14
CA PHE A 48 -1.86 11.13 -12.70
C PHE A 48 -1.78 9.84 -11.85
N VAL A 49 -2.67 9.72 -10.88
CA VAL A 49 -2.74 8.60 -9.95
C VAL A 49 -4.01 7.83 -10.23
N TYR A 50 -3.88 6.51 -10.28
CA TYR A 50 -5.02 5.62 -10.35
C TYR A 50 -5.85 5.70 -9.06
N LYS A 51 -7.16 5.87 -9.18
CA LYS A 51 -8.10 5.99 -8.05
C LYS A 51 -9.01 4.77 -8.04
N GLY A 52 -9.22 4.17 -6.89
CA GLY A 52 -10.08 2.99 -6.75
C GLY A 52 -9.54 1.99 -5.75
N LYS A 53 -10.24 0.86 -5.61
CA LYS A 53 -9.93 -0.22 -4.66
C LYS A 53 -9.15 -1.38 -5.27
N GLN A 54 -9.26 -1.52 -6.59
CA GLN A 54 -8.61 -2.57 -7.36
C GLN A 54 -7.98 -1.96 -8.59
N PHE A 55 -6.85 -2.52 -9.00
CA PHE A 55 -6.16 -2.19 -10.23
C PHE A 55 -6.25 -3.37 -11.20
N VAL A 56 -6.67 -3.14 -12.44
CA VAL A 56 -6.73 -4.18 -13.47
C VAL A 56 -5.51 -4.07 -14.37
N ARG A 57 -4.76 -5.16 -14.50
CA ARG A 57 -3.58 -5.20 -15.35
C ARG A 57 -4.01 -5.13 -16.83
N PRO A 58 -3.56 -4.15 -17.63
CA PRO A 58 -4.08 -3.95 -18.99
C PRO A 58 -3.91 -5.16 -19.92
N LEU A 59 -2.78 -5.86 -19.82
CA LEU A 59 -2.45 -6.98 -20.71
C LEU A 59 -3.06 -8.32 -20.29
N THR A 60 -3.22 -8.55 -18.98
CA THR A 60 -3.58 -9.87 -18.44
C THR A 60 -5.03 -9.91 -17.94
N GLY A 61 -5.69 -8.75 -17.80
CA GLY A 61 -7.03 -8.64 -17.19
C GLY A 61 -7.07 -8.98 -15.69
N HIS A 62 -5.93 -9.35 -15.09
CA HIS A 62 -5.87 -9.73 -13.69
C HIS A 62 -6.07 -8.53 -12.78
N SER A 63 -7.11 -8.57 -11.94
CA SER A 63 -7.39 -7.54 -10.94
C SER A 63 -6.57 -7.76 -9.66
N VAL A 64 -5.83 -6.75 -9.22
CA VAL A 64 -5.08 -6.72 -7.97
C VAL A 64 -5.81 -5.80 -6.99
N GLN A 65 -6.20 -6.32 -5.83
CA GLN A 65 -6.82 -5.50 -4.78
C GLN A 65 -5.77 -4.76 -3.95
N LEU A 66 -6.07 -3.49 -3.67
CA LEU A 66 -5.24 -2.63 -2.84
C LEU A 66 -5.43 -3.02 -1.36
N ARG A 67 -4.32 -3.22 -0.65
CA ARG A 67 -4.34 -3.78 0.70
C ARG A 67 -4.73 -2.77 1.78
N ASP A 68 -4.35 -1.51 1.57
CA ASP A 68 -4.52 -0.42 2.53
C ASP A 68 -5.08 0.86 1.89
N TYR A 69 -5.23 1.89 2.73
CA TYR A 69 -5.59 3.24 2.34
C TYR A 69 -4.37 4.01 1.84
N TYR A 70 -4.41 4.45 0.59
CA TYR A 70 -3.35 5.21 -0.04
C TYR A 70 -3.85 6.57 -0.53
N THR A 71 -2.94 7.55 -0.48
CA THR A 71 -3.15 8.89 -1.01
C THR A 71 -1.82 9.40 -1.58
N CYS A 72 -1.83 10.56 -2.22
CA CYS A 72 -0.60 11.16 -2.77
C CYS A 72 0.45 11.53 -1.70
N ILE A 73 0.08 11.53 -0.42
CA ILE A 73 0.99 11.79 0.72
C ILE A 73 1.59 10.51 1.33
N SER A 74 1.13 9.32 0.92
CA SER A 74 1.66 8.04 1.39
C SER A 74 3.16 7.92 1.09
N LYS A 75 3.91 7.34 2.02
CA LYS A 75 5.37 7.09 1.94
C LYS A 75 5.66 5.59 2.06
N PHE A 76 6.88 5.18 1.72
CA PHE A 76 7.35 3.79 1.81
C PHE A 76 6.44 2.83 1.05
N VAL A 77 6.13 3.18 -0.20
CA VAL A 77 5.21 2.42 -1.03
C VAL A 77 5.91 1.75 -2.20
N ILE A 78 5.40 0.58 -2.56
CA ILE A 78 5.68 -0.09 -3.84
C ILE A 78 4.63 0.40 -4.81
N TYR A 79 5.05 0.88 -5.97
CA TYR A 79 4.17 1.41 -7.00
C TYR A 79 4.51 0.84 -8.37
N VAL A 80 3.56 0.99 -9.28
CA VAL A 80 3.65 0.56 -10.66
C VAL A 80 3.38 1.75 -11.56
N LEU A 81 4.23 1.92 -12.57
CA LEU A 81 4.01 2.80 -13.71
C LEU A 81 3.55 1.96 -14.89
N ILE A 82 2.54 2.44 -15.59
CA ILE A 82 1.97 1.76 -16.75
C ILE A 82 2.13 2.68 -17.94
N CYS A 83 2.82 2.18 -18.95
CA CYS A 83 2.82 2.77 -20.28
C CYS A 83 1.57 2.30 -21.03
N PRO A 84 0.92 3.16 -21.83
CA PRO A 84 -0.14 2.71 -22.74
C PRO A 84 0.37 1.73 -23.80
N CYS A 85 1.68 1.66 -24.03
CA CYS A 85 2.32 0.61 -24.82
C CYS A 85 2.28 -0.78 -24.15
N GLY A 86 1.73 -0.90 -22.93
CA GLY A 86 1.63 -2.14 -22.18
C GLY A 86 2.85 -2.45 -21.31
N LEU A 87 3.94 -1.67 -21.40
CA LEU A 87 5.09 -1.83 -20.52
C LEU A 87 4.76 -1.42 -19.08
N ILE A 88 5.25 -2.21 -18.14
CA ILE A 88 5.00 -2.04 -16.70
C ILE A 88 6.34 -1.89 -16.00
N TYR A 89 6.51 -0.81 -15.24
CA TYR A 89 7.65 -0.62 -14.36
C TYR A 89 7.21 -0.70 -12.91
N ILE A 90 7.83 -1.59 -12.13
CA ILE A 90 7.59 -1.73 -10.70
C ILE A 90 8.75 -1.08 -9.96
N GLY A 91 8.44 -0.18 -9.03
CA GLY A 91 9.44 0.48 -8.22
C GLY A 91 8.97 0.72 -6.80
N GLU A 92 9.92 1.06 -5.94
CA GLU A 92 9.65 1.48 -4.58
C GLU A 92 10.03 2.94 -4.37
N THR A 93 9.39 3.58 -3.40
CA THR A 93 9.74 4.94 -2.99
C THR A 93 9.64 5.11 -1.48
N ARG A 94 10.69 5.67 -0.90
CA ARG A 94 10.69 6.17 0.48
C ARG A 94 10.05 7.56 0.61
N GLN A 95 10.00 8.30 -0.50
CA GLN A 95 9.41 9.63 -0.57
C GLN A 95 7.89 9.54 -0.68
N MET A 96 7.22 10.69 -0.55
CA MET A 96 5.78 10.78 -0.80
C MET A 96 5.48 10.44 -2.26
N VAL A 97 4.36 9.76 -2.51
CA VAL A 97 3.90 9.43 -3.86
C VAL A 97 3.93 10.67 -4.77
N LYS A 98 3.33 11.80 -4.35
CA LYS A 98 3.31 13.06 -5.13
C LYS A 98 4.70 13.51 -5.59
N SER A 99 5.69 13.42 -4.71
CA SER A 99 7.07 13.85 -5.02
C SER A 99 7.69 12.91 -6.05
N ARG A 100 7.42 11.61 -5.94
CA ARG A 100 7.91 10.62 -6.90
C ARG A 100 7.27 10.80 -8.28
N ILE A 101 5.97 11.12 -8.34
CA ILE A 101 5.29 11.45 -9.60
C ILE A 101 5.97 12.65 -10.25
N SER A 102 6.19 13.71 -9.47
CA SER A 102 6.82 14.93 -9.97
C SER A 102 8.21 14.65 -10.53
N GLN A 103 9.04 13.90 -9.82
CA GLN A 103 10.39 13.53 -10.27
C GLN A 103 10.38 12.73 -11.57
N HIS A 104 9.51 11.71 -11.67
CA HIS A 104 9.37 10.92 -12.89
C HIS A 104 8.99 11.78 -14.07
N ARG A 105 8.00 12.67 -13.90
CA ARG A 105 7.57 13.58 -14.97
C ARG A 105 8.64 14.58 -15.37
N SER A 106 9.35 15.16 -14.39
CA SER A 106 10.48 16.06 -14.67
C SER A 106 11.62 15.33 -15.40
N ALA A 107 11.87 14.06 -15.10
CA ALA A 107 12.89 13.27 -15.78
C ALA A 107 12.53 12.98 -17.25
N ILE A 108 11.24 12.71 -17.53
CA ILE A 108 10.71 12.49 -18.89
C ILE A 108 10.83 13.77 -19.71
N ASN A 109 10.40 14.91 -19.16
CA ASN A 109 10.44 16.20 -19.86
C ASN A 109 11.87 16.66 -20.19
N LEU A 110 12.87 16.16 -19.46
CA LEU A 110 14.27 16.54 -19.63
C LEU A 110 15.03 15.57 -20.57
N ASP A 111 14.34 14.62 -21.20
CA ASP A 111 14.86 13.61 -22.13
C ASP A 111 16.15 12.91 -21.63
N LYS A 112 16.21 12.68 -20.31
CA LYS A 112 17.30 11.91 -19.71
C LYS A 112 17.12 10.45 -20.11
N THR A 113 17.76 10.08 -21.21
CA THR A 113 17.72 8.78 -21.91
C THR A 113 18.24 7.60 -21.06
N LEU A 114 18.78 7.87 -19.86
CA LEU A 114 19.41 6.89 -18.97
C LEU A 114 18.46 6.22 -17.96
N LEU A 115 17.17 6.57 -17.95
CA LEU A 115 16.19 5.96 -17.05
C LEU A 115 15.19 5.10 -17.85
N PRO A 116 14.75 3.94 -17.33
CA PRO A 116 13.89 2.99 -18.05
C PRO A 116 12.48 3.51 -18.36
N VAL A 117 12.18 4.77 -18.05
CA VAL A 117 10.86 5.40 -18.09
C VAL A 117 10.86 6.62 -19.03
N SER A 118 11.85 6.76 -19.94
CA SER A 118 12.06 8.01 -20.68
C SER A 118 11.37 8.11 -22.05
N LYS A 119 10.38 7.26 -22.37
CA LYS A 119 9.66 7.39 -23.64
C LYS A 119 8.16 7.44 -23.41
N GLU A 120 7.65 8.68 -23.45
CA GLU A 120 6.28 9.10 -23.79
C GLU A 120 5.11 8.38 -23.11
N HIS A 121 4.09 9.18 -22.77
CA HIS A 121 2.74 8.82 -22.35
C HIS A 121 2.42 8.77 -20.85
N ARG A 122 1.17 9.19 -20.59
CA ARG A 122 0.36 9.20 -19.35
C ARG A 122 0.64 8.01 -18.42
N LEU A 123 1.71 8.12 -17.63
CA LEU A 123 2.05 7.13 -16.60
C LEU A 123 0.99 7.16 -15.51
N GLU A 124 0.16 6.13 -15.46
CA GLU A 124 -0.70 5.92 -14.31
C GLU A 124 0.11 5.29 -13.19
N ILE A 125 0.23 6.00 -12.07
CA ILE A 125 0.84 5.46 -10.86
C ILE A 125 -0.21 4.70 -10.07
N VAL A 126 0.05 3.41 -9.88
CA VAL A 126 -0.72 2.54 -9.00
C VAL A 126 0.13 2.18 -7.79
N VAL A 127 -0.34 2.49 -6.59
CA VAL A 127 0.33 2.07 -5.35
C VAL A 127 -0.11 0.66 -5.02
N LEU A 128 0.78 -0.35 -4.98
CA LEU A 128 0.38 -1.73 -4.69
C LEU A 128 0.48 -2.13 -3.21
N GLY A 129 1.38 -1.50 -2.45
CA GLY A 129 1.73 -1.96 -1.10
C GLY A 129 2.68 -1.03 -0.36
N HIS A 130 2.98 -1.36 0.90
CA HIS A 130 4.06 -0.76 1.67
C HIS A 130 5.32 -1.64 1.67
N PHE A 131 6.51 -1.02 1.66
CA PHE A 131 7.82 -1.70 1.65
C PHE A 131 7.98 -2.69 2.82
N LEU A 132 7.50 -2.33 4.01
CA LEU A 132 7.60 -3.17 5.21
C LEU A 132 6.71 -4.43 5.16
N ALA A 133 5.74 -4.51 4.24
CA ALA A 133 4.85 -5.65 4.09
C ALA A 133 5.37 -6.74 3.12
N SER A 134 6.45 -6.47 2.37
CA SER A 134 7.11 -7.47 1.51
C SER A 134 8.26 -8.22 2.18
N ILE A 135 8.72 -7.79 3.38
CA ILE A 135 9.75 -8.51 4.14
C ILE A 135 9.15 -9.65 5.00
N TYR A 136 7.84 -9.64 5.22
CA TYR A 136 7.11 -10.65 6.02
C TYR A 136 6.20 -11.53 5.16
N LEU A 137 6.65 -11.91 3.95
CA LEU A 137 5.97 -12.90 3.12
C LEU A 137 6.98 -13.88 2.53
#